data_AF-A0A633ZPM6-F1
#
_entry.id   AF-A0A633ZPM6-F1
#
_cell.length_a   1.000
_cell.length_b   1.000
_cell.length_c   1.000
_cell.angle_alpha   90.00
_cell.angle_beta   90.00
_cell.angle_gamma   90.00
#
_symmetry.space_group_name_H-M   'P 1'
#
loop_
_entity.id
_entity.type
_entity.pdbx_description
1 polymer ?
#
loop_
_entity_poly.entity_id
_entity_poly.type
_entity_poly.pdbx_seq_one_letter_code
_entity_poly.pdbx_strand_id
1 'polypeptide(L)'
;MKTIHDIRRSNARKLRDGVGGNSSFATMIDREPTQTSRFMGDGATKNIGDSMARHIEKCFDLPVGWLDQEHQTTNITKKPDVS
;
A
#
# COMPACT_ATOMS: atom_id res chain seq x y z
N MET A 1 10.92 -0.89 -17.15
CA MET A 1 9.54 -1.40 -17.08
C MET A 1 9.33 -1.89 -15.66
N LYS A 2 8.42 -1.28 -14.89
CA LYS A 2 8.12 -1.75 -13.53
C LYS A 2 7.31 -3.03 -13.62
N THR A 3 7.60 -4.01 -12.77
CA THR A 3 6.76 -5.20 -12.67
C THR A 3 5.48 -4.86 -11.90
N ILE A 4 4.43 -5.67 -12.05
CA ILE A 4 3.21 -5.52 -11.25
C ILE A 4 3.49 -5.56 -9.74
N HIS A 5 4.52 -6.32 -9.32
CA HIS A 5 4.95 -6.38 -7.93
C HIS A 5 5.57 -5.06 -7.45
N ASP A 6 6.29 -4.36 -8.31
CA ASP A 6 6.86 -3.03 -8.01
C ASP A 6 5.75 -1.98 -7.88
N ILE A 7 4.75 -2.05 -8.75
CA ILE A 7 3.58 -1.16 -8.71
C ILE A 7 2.81 -1.35 -7.39
N ARG A 8 2.44 -2.60 -7.08
CA ARG A 8 1.76 -2.95 -5.83
C ARG A 8 2.54 -2.50 -4.59
N ARG A 9 3.86 -2.72 -4.58
CA ARG A 9 4.71 -2.31 -3.45
C ARG A 9 4.76 -0.80 -3.31
N SER A 10 4.93 -0.07 -4.42
CA SER A 10 4.92 1.39 -4.41
C SER A 10 3.60 1.95 -3.87
N ASN A 11 2.48 1.39 -4.33
CA ASN A 11 1.15 1.79 -3.88
C ASN A 11 0.88 1.44 -2.41
N ALA A 12 1.27 0.25 -1.97
CA ALA A 12 1.16 -0.14 -0.56
C ALA A 12 1.99 0.78 0.36
N ARG A 13 3.18 1.20 -0.08
CA ARG A 13 4.00 2.19 0.66
C ARG A 13 3.29 3.55 0.76
N LYS A 14 2.58 4.01 -0.28
CA LYS A 14 1.79 5.24 -0.21
C LYS A 14 0.67 5.14 0.83
N LEU A 15 -0.07 4.03 0.82
CA LEU A 15 -1.10 3.78 1.83
C LEU A 15 -0.52 3.78 3.23
N ARG A 16 0.64 3.12 3.42
CA ARG A 16 1.40 3.11 4.68
C ARG A 16 1.76 4.52 5.14
N ASP A 17 2.28 5.34 4.25
CA ASP A 17 2.70 6.70 4.58
C ASP A 17 1.48 7.58 4.91
N GLY A 18 0.34 7.33 4.25
CA GLY A 18 -0.93 8.00 4.53
C GLY A 18 -1.55 7.67 5.89
N VAL A 19 -1.32 6.46 6.42
CA VAL A 19 -1.83 6.03 7.74
C VAL A 19 -0.85 6.25 8.90
N GLY A 20 0.31 6.87 8.64
CA GLY A 20 1.29 7.21 9.69
C GLY A 20 2.35 6.13 9.96
N GLY A 21 2.56 5.20 9.03
CA GLY A 21 3.71 4.28 9.06
C GLY A 21 3.36 2.80 9.09
N ASN A 22 4.40 1.98 9.27
CA ASN A 22 4.33 0.53 9.07
C ASN A 22 3.42 -0.18 10.08
N SER A 23 3.42 0.24 11.35
CA SER A 23 2.60 -0.36 12.41
C SER A 23 1.11 -0.08 12.20
N SER A 24 0.75 1.16 11.87
CA SER A 24 -0.63 1.54 11.55
C SER A 24 -1.14 0.81 10.32
N PHE A 25 -0.31 0.72 9.27
CA PHE A 25 -0.66 -0.04 8.08
C PHE A 25 -0.91 -1.52 8.39
N ALA A 26 -0.01 -2.15 9.15
CA ALA A 26 -0.16 -3.55 9.54
C ALA A 26 -1.49 -3.79 10.27
N THR A 27 -1.84 -2.89 11.20
CA THR A 27 -3.11 -2.93 11.92
C THR A 27 -4.31 -2.79 10.99
N MET A 28 -4.28 -1.83 10.06
CA MET A 28 -5.36 -1.61 9.08
C MET A 28 -5.62 -2.83 8.19
N ILE A 29 -4.56 -3.56 7.82
CA ILE A 29 -4.67 -4.77 7.00
C ILE A 29 -4.84 -6.04 7.84
N ASP A 30 -5.11 -5.94 9.14
CA ASP A 30 -5.25 -7.09 10.03
C ASP A 30 -4.03 -8.04 9.96
N ARG A 31 -2.83 -7.48 10.04
CA ARG A 31 -1.56 -8.23 10.02
C ARG A 31 -0.60 -7.76 11.08
N GLU A 32 0.30 -8.67 11.44
CA GLU A 32 1.45 -8.37 12.30
C GLU A 32 2.47 -7.48 11.55
N PRO A 33 3.03 -6.43 12.21
CA PRO A 33 4.06 -5.56 11.62
C PRO A 33 5.26 -6.33 11.06
N THR A 34 5.62 -7.46 11.67
CA THR A 34 6.71 -8.33 11.22
C THR A 34 6.44 -8.97 9.86
N GLN A 35 5.19 -9.36 9.58
CA GLN A 35 4.81 -9.89 8.27
C GLN A 35 4.81 -8.79 7.22
N THR A 36 4.30 -7.62 7.59
CA THR A 36 4.25 -6.43 6.76
C THR A 36 5.63 -6.00 6.28
N SER A 37 6.63 -6.00 7.17
CA SER A 37 8.02 -5.69 6.83
C SER A 37 8.63 -6.63 5.78
N ARG A 38 8.16 -7.89 5.67
CA ARG A 38 8.71 -8.85 4.69
C ARG A 38 8.34 -8.54 3.25
N PHE A 39 7.23 -7.85 3.01
CA PHE A 39 6.80 -7.47 1.66
C PHE A 39 6.88 -5.95 1.39
N MET A 40 6.96 -5.13 2.44
CA MET A 40 7.06 -3.67 2.31
C MET A 40 8.41 -3.06 2.71
N GLY A 41 9.24 -3.76 3.48
CA GLY A 41 10.55 -3.25 3.93
C GLY A 41 11.54 -3.03 2.78
N ASP A 42 12.63 -2.31 3.03
CA ASP A 42 13.67 -2.07 2.01
C ASP A 42 14.41 -3.35 1.60
N GLY A 43 14.44 -4.36 2.47
CA GLY A 43 14.89 -5.72 2.16
C GLY A 43 13.73 -6.69 1.90
N ALA A 44 12.60 -6.23 1.35
CA ALA A 44 11.43 -7.08 1.16
C ALA A 44 11.78 -8.36 0.38
N THR A 45 11.67 -9.49 1.05
CA THR A 45 11.95 -10.83 0.49
C THR A 45 10.73 -11.43 -0.19
N LYS A 46 9.54 -10.86 0.04
CA LYS A 46 8.29 -11.32 -0.55
C LYS A 46 7.66 -10.25 -1.44
N ASN A 47 7.04 -10.72 -2.51
CA ASN A 47 6.22 -9.90 -3.39
C ASN A 47 4.78 -9.85 -2.89
N ILE A 48 4.07 -8.78 -3.24
CA ILE A 48 2.63 -8.66 -3.03
C ILE A 48 1.93 -9.42 -4.17
N GLY A 49 1.49 -10.64 -3.86
CA GLY A 49 0.65 -11.44 -4.75
C GLY A 49 -0.80 -10.96 -4.76
N ASP A 50 -1.61 -11.55 -5.62
CA ASP A 50 -3.00 -11.13 -5.86
C ASP A 50 -3.84 -11.18 -4.59
N SER A 51 -3.77 -12.27 -3.82
CA SER A 51 -4.54 -12.40 -2.57
C SER A 51 -4.22 -11.29 -1.57
N MET A 52 -2.94 -10.89 -1.46
CA MET A 52 -2.54 -9.81 -0.55
C MET A 52 -2.97 -8.45 -1.11
N ALA A 53 -2.86 -8.23 -2.41
CA ALA A 53 -3.33 -7.00 -3.05
C ALA A 53 -4.84 -6.81 -2.81
N ARG A 54 -5.65 -7.83 -3.11
CA ARG A 54 -7.10 -7.79 -2.89
C ARG A 54 -7.47 -7.59 -1.42
N HIS A 55 -6.71 -8.18 -0.51
CA HIS A 55 -6.90 -8.00 0.93
C HIS A 55 -6.63 -6.56 1.37
N ILE A 56 -5.51 -5.97 0.94
CA ILE A 56 -5.18 -4.57 1.24
C ILE A 56 -6.25 -3.65 0.64
N GLU A 57 -6.66 -3.86 -0.62
CA GLU A 57 -7.75 -3.10 -1.24
C GLU A 57 -9.03 -3.13 -0.39
N LYS A 58 -9.44 -4.31 0.06
CA LYS A 58 -10.63 -4.46 0.92
C LYS A 58 -10.48 -3.74 2.26
N CYS A 59 -9.32 -3.85 2.91
CA CYS A 59 -9.06 -3.20 4.20
C CYS A 59 -9.04 -1.66 4.11
N PHE A 60 -8.67 -1.13 2.95
CA PHE A 60 -8.64 0.32 2.68
C PHE A 60 -9.89 0.83 1.97
N ASP A 61 -10.91 -0.03 1.78
CA ASP A 61 -12.13 0.26 1.03
C ASP A 61 -11.86 0.83 -0.38
N LEU A 62 -10.87 0.24 -1.05
CA LEU A 62 -10.42 0.62 -2.39
C LEU A 62 -11.02 -0.29 -3.46
N PRO A 63 -11.21 0.21 -4.68
CA PRO A 63 -11.68 -0.60 -5.79
C PRO A 63 -10.68 -1.72 -6.11
N VAL A 64 -11.22 -2.86 -6.54
CA VAL A 64 -10.43 -4.00 -7.00
C VAL A 64 -9.55 -3.56 -8.17
N GLY A 65 -8.25 -3.75 -8.06
CA GLY A 65 -7.27 -3.37 -9.07
C GLY A 65 -6.55 -2.06 -8.76
N TRP A 66 -6.93 -1.36 -7.69
CA TRP A 66 -6.27 -0.12 -7.30
C TRP A 66 -4.76 -0.31 -7.05
N LEU A 67 -4.35 -1.39 -6.38
CA LEU A 67 -2.93 -1.66 -6.15
C LEU A 67 -2.18 -2.06 -7.43
N ASP A 68 -2.89 -2.52 -8.45
CA ASP A 68 -2.34 -2.97 -9.74
C ASP A 68 -2.08 -1.80 -10.70
N GLN A 69 -2.60 -0.61 -10.41
CA GLN A 69 -2.47 0.58 -11.25
C GLN A 69 -1.32 1.47 -10.80
N GLU A 70 -0.54 2.01 -11.75
CA GLU A 70 0.46 3.01 -11.44
C GLU A 70 -0.20 4.31 -11.00
N HIS A 71 -0.27 4.55 -9.69
CA HIS A 71 -0.59 5.87 -9.19
C HIS A 71 0.66 6.73 -9.30
N GLN A 72 0.56 7.93 -9.86
CA GLN A 72 1.67 8.87 -9.78
C GLN A 72 1.90 9.22 -8.31
N THR A 73 3.15 9.43 -7.92
CA THR A 73 3.50 9.98 -6.60
C THR A 73 3.21 11.47 -6.62
N THR A 74 1.98 11.85 -6.95
CA THR A 74 1.51 13.21 -6.72
C THR A 74 1.47 13.34 -5.21
N ASN A 75 2.39 14.14 -4.66
CA ASN A 75 2.29 14.69 -3.32
C ASN A 75 0.82 15.07 -3.12
N ILE A 76 0.09 14.27 -2.34
CA ILE A 76 -1.17 14.70 -1.75
C ILE A 76 -0.80 15.76 -0.72
N THR A 77 -0.43 16.94 -1.19
CA THR A 77 -0.79 18.16 -0.48
C THR A 77 -2.29 18.05 -0.30
N LYS A 78 -2.70 17.73 0.94
CA LYS A 78 -4.04 18.03 1.42
C LYS A 78 -4.32 19.46 0.99
N LYS A 79 -5.08 19.66 -0.10
CA LYS A 79 -5.78 20.92 -0.28
C LYS A 79 -6.97 20.82 0.66
N PRO A 80 -7.05 21.65 1.72
CA PRO A 80 -8.34 21.88 2.32
C PRO A 80 -9.14 22.62 1.27
N ASP A 81 -9.96 21.89 0.51
CA ASP A 81 -11.05 22.49 -0.23
C ASP A 81 -12.16 22.73 0.78
N VAL A 82 -12.12 23.90 1.41
CA VAL A 82 -13.29 24.48 2.06
C VAL A 82 -13.45 25.88 1.48
N SER A 83 -14.58 26.02 0.76
CA SER A 83 -15.13 27.25 0.21
C SER A 83 -15.48 28.29 1.28
#